data_AF-A0A8U0Q832-F1
#
_entry.id   AF-A0A8U0Q832-F1
#
_cell.length_a   1.000
_cell.length_b   1.000
_cell.length_c   1.000
_cell.angle_alpha   90.00
_cell.angle_beta   90.00
_cell.angle_gamma   90.00
#
_symmetry.space_group_name_H-M   'P 1'
#
loop_
_entity.id
_entity.type
_entity.pdbx_description
1 polymer ?
#
loop_
_entity_poly.entity_id
_entity_poly.type
_entity_poly.pdbx_seq_one_letter_code
_entity_poly.pdbx_strand_id
1 'polypeptide(L)'
;MMGVLNHLSTLLLLSLLPPAFSRVVNRFDPECTEFFLGGTTPNLPGILVDGKVRDQNRYKPICQLFKYMKNKVVYNTYMFATLYDTTNRIPVFSAYTFTGVGSSGKRPDKWMIEPQLDGGVDPVMILEKQGVIYTHQAVNQDYDIDGKNKKVNKGHMFSKAFAHQPVNQDSTFTLTNSVPQVKTFNEGSWAKMELKVRKILLKQCLDNNVIKAYVVTGAVPSKSNTLNNRVNIPDIMWTAYCCYNSEKKEWMAEAHWGENKEETNKKVLDPHPLSDLYDMLKQYYPGGDVQVFPKKCPIGSSQKEREKSREREVGMLVGKG
;
A
#
# COMPACT_ATOMS: atom_id res chain seq x y z
N MET A 1 -54.66 -13.23 45.73
CA MET A 1 -54.60 -13.46 44.28
C MET A 1 -54.04 -12.20 43.65
N MET A 2 -52.73 -12.16 43.37
CA MET A 2 -52.17 -12.38 42.03
C MET A 2 -52.70 -11.33 41.05
N GLY A 3 -51.98 -10.22 40.84
CA GLY A 3 -51.03 -10.05 39.73
C GLY A 3 -51.59 -8.94 38.82
N VAL A 4 -50.88 -8.15 38.04
CA VAL A 4 -49.49 -8.07 37.58
C VAL A 4 -49.30 -6.59 37.25
N LEU A 5 -48.37 -5.89 37.87
CA LEU A 5 -47.90 -4.60 37.37
C LEU A 5 -46.38 -4.60 37.42
N ASN A 6 -45.78 -5.12 36.37
CA ASN A 6 -44.38 -4.93 36.06
C ASN A 6 -44.23 -5.19 34.57
N HIS A 7 -43.87 -4.17 33.81
CA HIS A 7 -42.97 -4.22 32.66
C HIS A 7 -42.94 -2.84 32.01
N LEU A 8 -42.15 -1.92 32.59
CA LEU A 8 -41.74 -0.69 31.90
C LEU A 8 -40.45 -0.17 32.54
N SER A 9 -39.41 -1.00 32.48
CA SER A 9 -38.03 -0.54 32.59
C SER A 9 -37.11 -1.69 32.27
N THR A 10 -36.64 -1.75 31.03
CA THR A 10 -35.34 -2.32 30.72
C THR A 10 -34.88 -1.86 29.35
N LEU A 11 -33.77 -1.11 29.39
CA LEU A 11 -32.76 -0.93 28.34
C LEU A 11 -33.13 -0.10 27.10
N LEU A 12 -33.12 1.23 27.25
CA LEU A 12 -32.39 2.06 26.28
C LEU A 12 -30.89 1.80 26.49
N LEU A 13 -30.37 0.71 25.92
CA LEU A 13 -28.97 0.70 25.50
C LEU A 13 -28.90 1.67 24.32
N LEU A 14 -28.69 2.95 24.61
CA LEU A 14 -28.05 3.82 23.63
C LEU A 14 -26.77 3.10 23.24
N SER A 15 -26.77 2.58 22.02
CA SER A 15 -25.57 2.17 21.33
C SER A 15 -24.64 3.39 21.27
N LEU A 16 -23.81 3.55 22.30
CA LEU A 16 -22.53 4.24 22.23
C LEU A 16 -21.58 3.40 21.36
N LEU A 17 -22.04 2.99 20.18
CA LEU A 17 -21.12 2.69 19.11
C LEU A 17 -20.52 4.05 18.77
N PRO A 18 -19.19 4.25 18.92
CA PRO A 18 -18.57 5.44 18.35
C PRO A 18 -19.06 5.50 16.90
N PRO A 19 -19.60 6.63 16.46
CA PRO A 19 -20.23 6.69 15.16
C PRO A 19 -19.21 6.20 14.14
N ALA A 20 -19.55 5.12 13.44
CA ALA A 20 -18.68 4.42 12.49
C ALA A 20 -18.49 5.30 11.25
N PHE A 21 -17.74 6.39 11.41
CA PHE A 21 -17.26 7.27 10.37
C PHE A 21 -15.76 7.05 10.26
N SER A 22 -15.32 5.97 9.62
CA SER A 22 -13.88 5.72 9.42
C SER A 22 -13.42 6.10 8.01
N ARG A 23 -12.24 6.70 8.07
CA ARG A 23 -11.60 7.74 7.27
C ARG A 23 -10.48 8.23 8.21
N VAL A 24 -9.26 8.54 7.74
CA VAL A 24 -8.05 8.83 8.57
C VAL A 24 -8.16 8.34 10.03
N VAL A 25 -7.73 7.11 10.27
CA VAL A 25 -7.99 6.36 11.50
C VAL A 25 -6.77 6.29 12.41
N ASN A 26 -6.98 6.02 13.70
CA ASN A 26 -5.86 5.86 14.65
C ASN A 26 -5.07 4.55 14.42
N ARG A 27 -5.74 3.51 13.90
CA ARG A 27 -5.18 2.19 13.55
C ARG A 27 -6.05 1.57 12.46
N PHE A 28 -5.48 0.67 11.66
CA PHE A 28 -6.23 0.01 10.57
C PHE A 28 -7.29 -0.98 11.04
N ASP A 29 -7.19 -1.44 12.29
CA ASP A 29 -8.14 -2.36 12.93
C ASP A 29 -9.24 -1.59 13.70
N PRO A 30 -10.53 -1.93 13.47
CA PRO A 30 -11.03 -3.03 12.64
C PRO A 30 -11.27 -2.72 11.15
N GLU A 31 -11.29 -1.46 10.73
CA GLU A 31 -12.05 -1.01 9.55
C GLU A 31 -11.49 -1.43 8.18
N CYS A 32 -10.17 -1.61 8.04
CA CYS A 32 -9.58 -2.03 6.77
C CYS A 32 -8.56 -3.17 6.93
N THR A 33 -8.78 -4.01 7.93
CA THR A 33 -8.01 -5.24 8.19
C THR A 33 -8.03 -6.23 7.02
N GLU A 34 -9.07 -6.19 6.18
CA GLU A 34 -9.25 -7.10 5.04
C GLU A 34 -8.15 -6.98 3.97
N PHE A 35 -7.45 -5.85 3.89
CA PHE A 35 -6.33 -5.64 2.96
C PHE A 35 -5.00 -6.17 3.49
N PHE A 36 -4.98 -6.66 4.72
CA PHE A 36 -3.81 -7.24 5.36
C PHE A 36 -4.01 -8.74 5.54
N LEU A 37 -3.01 -9.53 5.16
CA LEU A 37 -3.10 -10.99 5.27
C LEU A 37 -3.28 -11.39 6.74
N GLY A 38 -4.44 -11.99 7.05
CA GLY A 38 -4.80 -12.33 8.42
C GLY A 38 -4.90 -11.12 9.36
N GLY A 39 -5.22 -9.92 8.84
CA GLY A 39 -5.29 -8.68 9.60
C GLY A 39 -3.94 -8.17 10.12
N THR A 40 -2.82 -8.77 9.70
CA THR A 40 -1.48 -8.41 10.19
C THR A 40 -0.88 -7.31 9.34
N THR A 41 -0.73 -6.11 9.90
CA THR A 41 -0.11 -4.96 9.23
C THR A 41 1.41 -5.13 9.09
N PRO A 42 2.07 -4.41 8.17
CA PRO A 42 3.53 -4.29 8.18
C PRO A 42 4.05 -3.79 9.55
N ASN A 43 5.20 -4.32 9.95
CA ASN A 43 6.02 -3.87 11.06
C ASN A 43 7.21 -3.09 10.51
N LEU A 44 7.19 -1.77 10.66
CA LEU A 44 8.24 -0.83 10.27
C LEU A 44 8.74 -0.11 11.53
N PRO A 45 9.91 -0.49 12.07
CA PRO A 45 10.47 0.11 13.27
C PRO A 45 10.48 1.64 13.23
N GLY A 46 10.12 2.27 14.35
CA GLY A 46 10.00 3.73 14.47
C GLY A 46 8.72 4.34 13.87
N ILE A 47 7.97 3.61 13.02
CA ILE A 47 6.78 4.13 12.35
C ILE A 47 5.51 3.37 12.76
N LEU A 48 5.44 2.08 12.45
CA LEU A 48 4.27 1.22 12.66
C LEU A 48 4.74 -0.09 13.27
N VAL A 49 4.37 -0.37 14.52
CA VAL A 49 4.80 -1.59 15.21
C VAL A 49 3.60 -2.22 15.89
N ASP A 50 3.39 -3.52 15.66
CA ASP A 50 2.24 -4.28 16.17
C ASP A 50 0.90 -3.59 15.90
N GLY A 51 0.73 -3.06 14.67
CA GLY A 51 -0.49 -2.36 14.24
C GLY A 51 -0.68 -0.97 14.86
N LYS A 52 0.30 -0.45 15.61
CA LYS A 52 0.25 0.86 16.25
C LYS A 52 1.25 1.83 15.63
N VAL A 53 0.75 2.96 15.16
CA VAL A 53 1.60 4.07 14.73
C VAL A 53 2.28 4.70 15.93
N ARG A 54 3.60 4.90 15.83
CA ARG A 54 4.45 5.43 16.91
C ARG A 54 4.42 6.95 17.02
N ASP A 55 4.30 7.65 15.90
CA ASP A 55 4.10 9.09 15.84
C ASP A 55 2.81 9.40 15.07
N GLN A 56 1.71 9.53 15.82
CA GLN A 56 0.39 9.85 15.28
C GLN A 56 0.28 11.30 14.79
N ASN A 57 1.23 12.19 15.11
CA ASN A 57 1.21 13.56 14.60
C ASN A 57 1.67 13.59 13.14
N ARG A 58 2.58 12.68 12.77
CA ARG A 58 3.12 12.57 11.41
C ARG A 58 2.47 11.48 10.57
N TYR A 59 2.35 10.28 11.09
CA TYR A 59 1.90 9.14 10.31
C TYR A 59 0.42 8.90 10.52
N LYS A 60 -0.32 8.78 9.43
CA LYS A 60 -1.78 8.68 9.43
C LYS A 60 -2.19 7.40 8.70
N PRO A 61 -2.73 6.40 9.40
CA PRO A 61 -3.45 5.29 8.79
C PRO A 61 -4.71 5.80 8.08
N ILE A 62 -4.93 5.37 6.84
CA ILE A 62 -6.08 5.76 6.02
C ILE A 62 -6.72 4.49 5.47
N CYS A 63 -7.99 4.25 5.83
CA CYS A 63 -8.84 3.30 5.12
C CYS A 63 -9.51 4.05 3.97
N GLN A 64 -9.07 3.77 2.74
CA GLN A 64 -9.38 4.58 1.57
C GLN A 64 -10.83 4.34 1.14
N LEU A 65 -11.74 5.23 1.55
CA LEU A 65 -13.17 5.08 1.36
C LEU A 65 -13.61 5.79 0.08
N PHE A 66 -14.13 5.02 -0.88
CA PHE A 66 -14.59 5.54 -2.16
C PHE A 66 -16.10 5.44 -2.30
N LYS A 67 -16.71 6.53 -2.77
CA LYS A 67 -18.14 6.62 -3.04
C LYS A 67 -18.42 6.41 -4.52
N TYR A 68 -19.31 5.48 -4.83
CA TYR A 68 -19.75 5.23 -6.20
C TYR A 68 -21.26 4.94 -6.27
N MET A 69 -21.82 5.00 -7.48
CA MET A 69 -23.23 4.70 -7.72
C MET A 69 -23.37 3.49 -8.62
N LYS A 70 -24.25 2.56 -8.26
CA LYS A 70 -24.61 1.39 -9.08
C LYS A 70 -26.13 1.22 -9.04
N ASN A 71 -26.78 1.17 -10.20
CA ASN A 71 -28.23 1.03 -10.31
C ASN A 71 -29.01 2.06 -9.48
N LYS A 72 -28.58 3.33 -9.52
CA LYS A 72 -29.14 4.45 -8.72
C LYS A 72 -29.00 4.31 -7.20
N VAL A 73 -28.24 3.35 -6.70
CA VAL A 73 -27.90 3.19 -5.28
C VAL A 73 -26.48 3.68 -5.04
N VAL A 74 -26.30 4.47 -3.97
CA VAL A 74 -24.99 4.98 -3.54
C VAL A 74 -24.34 3.97 -2.61
N TYR A 75 -23.07 3.67 -2.87
CA TYR A 75 -22.23 2.80 -2.06
C TYR A 75 -21.00 3.57 -1.60
N ASN A 76 -20.60 3.34 -0.36
CA ASN A 76 -19.29 3.71 0.16
C ASN A 76 -18.55 2.43 0.50
N THR A 77 -17.37 2.24 -0.05
CA THR A 77 -16.60 1.00 0.12
C THR A 77 -15.15 1.34 0.40
N TYR A 78 -14.56 0.66 1.39
CA TYR A 78 -13.12 0.69 1.58
C TYR A 78 -12.46 -0.06 0.43
N MET A 79 -11.50 0.57 -0.23
CA MET A 79 -10.90 0.01 -1.46
C MET A 79 -9.50 -0.54 -1.23
N PHE A 80 -8.76 0.07 -0.31
CA PHE A 80 -7.41 -0.32 0.10
C PHE A 80 -7.03 0.43 1.40
N ALA A 81 -5.87 0.11 1.96
CA ALA A 81 -5.32 0.82 3.12
C ALA A 81 -4.04 1.58 2.73
N THR A 82 -3.81 2.74 3.32
CA THR A 82 -2.58 3.53 3.14
C THR A 82 -2.06 3.99 4.49
N LEU A 83 -0.79 3.78 4.79
CA LEU A 83 -0.11 4.52 5.85
C LEU A 83 0.57 5.74 5.23
N TYR A 84 0.15 6.94 5.62
CA TYR A 84 0.56 8.18 4.99
C TYR A 84 1.48 9.01 5.89
N ASP A 85 2.55 9.58 5.33
CA ASP A 85 3.46 10.50 6.03
C ASP A 85 3.05 11.95 5.70
N THR A 86 2.46 12.65 6.66
CA THR A 86 1.97 14.03 6.43
C THR A 86 3.09 15.06 6.32
N THR A 87 4.29 14.73 6.82
CA THR A 87 5.47 15.61 6.72
C THR A 87 6.05 15.54 5.32
N ASN A 88 6.26 14.32 4.81
CA ASN A 88 6.78 14.12 3.45
C ASN A 88 5.69 14.21 2.37
N ARG A 89 4.41 14.18 2.77
CA ARG A 89 3.23 14.23 1.89
C ARG A 89 3.22 13.11 0.85
N ILE A 90 3.68 11.93 1.26
CA ILE A 90 3.67 10.71 0.45
C ILE A 90 3.25 9.50 1.30
N PRO A 91 2.69 8.43 0.69
CA PRO A 91 2.48 7.17 1.38
C PRO A 91 3.81 6.54 1.82
N VAL A 92 3.85 6.04 3.05
CA VAL A 92 4.85 5.06 3.50
C VAL A 92 4.61 3.74 2.76
N PHE A 93 3.35 3.29 2.75
CA PHE A 93 2.88 2.19 1.92
C PHE A 93 1.38 2.26 1.66
N SER A 94 0.93 1.58 0.60
CA SER A 94 -0.46 1.15 0.42
C SER A 94 -0.53 -0.38 0.41
N ALA A 95 -1.55 -0.95 1.06
CA ALA A 95 -1.84 -2.38 1.12
C ALA A 95 -3.21 -2.66 0.50
N TYR A 96 -3.29 -3.69 -0.33
CA TYR A 96 -4.49 -4.03 -1.10
C TYR A 96 -4.57 -5.52 -1.44
N THR A 97 -5.78 -5.97 -1.74
CA THR A 97 -6.04 -7.35 -2.17
C THR A 97 -6.21 -7.40 -3.68
N PHE A 98 -5.35 -8.16 -4.35
CA PHE A 98 -5.49 -8.47 -5.76
C PHE A 98 -6.44 -9.65 -5.95
N THR A 99 -7.54 -9.43 -6.67
CA THR A 99 -8.58 -10.44 -6.92
C THR A 99 -8.82 -10.74 -8.40
N GLY A 100 -8.01 -10.15 -9.28
CA GLY A 100 -8.17 -10.26 -10.73
C GLY A 100 -7.85 -8.94 -11.44
N VAL A 101 -8.13 -8.91 -12.73
CA VAL A 101 -7.91 -7.74 -13.59
C VAL A 101 -9.20 -7.34 -14.28
N GLY A 102 -9.46 -6.04 -14.33
CA GLY A 102 -10.61 -5.48 -15.01
C GLY A 102 -10.37 -5.18 -16.47
N SER A 103 -11.46 -4.81 -17.15
CA SER A 103 -11.38 -4.18 -18.45
C SER A 103 -10.54 -2.90 -18.39
N SER A 104 -9.82 -2.61 -19.47
CA SER A 104 -9.06 -1.38 -19.63
C SER A 104 -9.99 -0.21 -19.95
N GLY A 105 -10.73 0.26 -18.95
CA GLY A 105 -11.53 1.48 -19.05
C GLY A 105 -10.65 2.74 -19.21
N LYS A 106 -11.26 3.83 -19.68
CA LYS A 106 -10.61 5.15 -19.77
C LYS A 106 -10.00 5.51 -18.42
N ARG A 107 -8.76 5.98 -18.43
CA ARG A 107 -8.06 6.46 -17.24
C ARG A 107 -8.73 7.73 -16.72
N PRO A 108 -9.10 7.83 -15.44
CA PRO A 108 -9.49 9.10 -14.84
C PRO A 108 -8.40 10.17 -15.04
N ASP A 109 -8.83 11.38 -15.31
CA ASP A 109 -7.99 12.57 -15.44
C ASP A 109 -7.88 13.34 -14.12
N LYS A 110 -8.86 13.15 -13.23
CA LYS A 110 -8.93 13.81 -11.92
C LYS A 110 -8.32 12.95 -10.82
N TRP A 111 -7.65 13.63 -9.89
CA TRP A 111 -7.07 13.05 -8.70
C TRP A 111 -7.75 13.60 -7.45
N MET A 112 -8.06 12.71 -6.53
CA MET A 112 -8.69 13.00 -5.25
C MET A 112 -7.67 13.26 -4.15
N ILE A 113 -8.16 13.73 -3.02
CA ILE A 113 -7.44 13.97 -1.77
C ILE A 113 -8.24 13.38 -0.59
N GLU A 114 -7.63 13.37 0.59
CA GLU A 114 -8.24 12.95 1.85
C GLU A 114 -8.56 14.16 2.74
N PRO A 115 -9.82 14.60 2.83
CA PRO A 115 -10.17 15.87 3.50
C PRO A 115 -9.74 15.96 4.95
N GLN A 116 -9.75 14.84 5.67
CA GLN A 116 -9.44 14.81 7.10
C GLN A 116 -7.98 15.07 7.43
N LEU A 117 -7.05 14.87 6.50
CA LEU A 117 -5.65 15.20 6.74
C LEU A 117 -5.49 16.71 7.01
N ASP A 118 -6.42 17.53 6.51
CA ASP A 118 -6.41 18.98 6.64
C ASP A 118 -7.69 19.52 7.34
N GLY A 119 -8.23 18.76 8.30
CA GLY A 119 -9.32 19.21 9.18
C GLY A 119 -10.73 19.09 8.58
N GLY A 120 -10.89 18.49 7.41
CA GLY A 120 -12.19 18.22 6.80
C GLY A 120 -13.02 17.17 7.53
N VAL A 121 -14.35 17.28 7.44
CA VAL A 121 -15.31 16.36 8.08
C VAL A 121 -15.90 15.30 7.13
N ASP A 122 -15.42 15.19 5.89
CA ASP A 122 -15.83 14.12 4.96
C ASP A 122 -14.97 12.85 5.11
N PRO A 123 -15.58 11.65 5.18
CA PRO A 123 -14.87 10.37 5.10
C PRO A 123 -14.37 9.93 3.76
N VAL A 124 -15.02 10.40 2.73
CA VAL A 124 -14.81 9.90 1.40
C VAL A 124 -13.65 10.68 0.79
N MET A 125 -12.79 10.01 0.04
CA MET A 125 -11.86 10.71 -0.85
C MET A 125 -12.65 11.58 -1.83
N ILE A 126 -12.26 12.84 -1.98
CA ILE A 126 -12.97 13.81 -2.84
C ILE A 126 -11.98 14.59 -3.69
N LEU A 127 -12.51 15.32 -4.67
CA LEU A 127 -11.72 16.31 -5.39
C LEU A 127 -11.36 17.48 -4.48
N GLU A 128 -10.20 18.07 -4.74
CA GLU A 128 -9.78 19.33 -4.14
C GLU A 128 -10.84 20.41 -4.30
N LYS A 129 -11.00 21.24 -3.26
CA LYS A 129 -11.88 22.41 -3.30
C LYS A 129 -11.06 23.64 -3.61
N GLN A 130 -11.52 24.44 -4.57
CA GLN A 130 -10.86 25.69 -4.93
C GLN A 130 -10.77 26.63 -3.72
N GLY A 131 -9.60 27.23 -3.51
CA GLY A 131 -9.36 28.18 -2.42
C GLY A 131 -9.10 27.54 -1.05
N VAL A 132 -9.10 26.21 -0.95
CA VAL A 132 -8.69 25.51 0.28
C VAL A 132 -7.20 25.22 0.26
N ILE A 133 -6.53 25.49 1.38
CA ILE A 133 -5.10 25.19 1.56
C ILE A 133 -4.98 23.81 2.21
N TYR A 134 -4.32 22.90 1.51
CA TYR A 134 -3.95 21.58 2.04
C TYR A 134 -2.48 21.61 2.44
N THR A 135 -2.17 21.24 3.67
CA THR A 135 -0.84 21.35 4.28
C THR A 135 -0.24 20.01 4.66
N HIS A 136 -1.06 18.98 4.87
CA HIS A 136 -0.65 17.66 5.32
C HIS A 136 -0.66 16.60 4.24
N GLN A 137 -0.93 16.97 2.99
CA GLN A 137 -0.94 16.06 1.83
C GLN A 137 -0.52 16.76 0.54
N ALA A 138 -0.22 15.97 -0.47
CA ALA A 138 0.02 16.46 -1.83
C ALA A 138 -1.28 16.91 -2.49
N VAL A 139 -1.19 17.94 -3.32
CA VAL A 139 -2.27 18.44 -4.19
C VAL A 139 -1.86 18.40 -5.66
N ASN A 140 -2.82 18.55 -6.57
CA ASN A 140 -2.57 18.51 -8.01
C ASN A 140 -1.53 19.56 -8.44
N GLN A 141 -1.60 20.76 -7.85
CA GLN A 141 -0.67 21.86 -8.12
C GLN A 141 0.79 21.50 -7.78
N ASP A 142 1.03 20.60 -6.81
CA ASP A 142 2.39 20.17 -6.46
C ASP A 142 3.09 19.49 -7.65
N TYR A 143 2.33 18.93 -8.61
CA TYR A 143 2.84 18.19 -9.76
C TYR A 143 2.84 18.99 -11.08
N ASP A 144 2.38 20.24 -11.10
CA ASP A 144 2.12 20.95 -12.35
C ASP A 144 3.39 21.38 -13.10
N ILE A 145 4.01 22.50 -12.70
CA ILE A 145 5.19 23.03 -13.39
C ILE A 145 6.44 22.29 -12.91
N ASP A 146 6.65 22.22 -11.60
CA ASP A 146 7.84 21.58 -11.03
C ASP A 146 7.88 20.07 -11.31
N GLY A 147 6.72 19.40 -11.26
CA GLY A 147 6.61 17.98 -11.63
C GLY A 147 7.02 17.71 -13.08
N LYS A 148 6.62 18.58 -14.02
CA LYS A 148 7.06 18.50 -15.43
C LYS A 148 8.56 18.76 -15.57
N ASN A 149 9.08 19.79 -14.90
CA ASN A 149 10.50 20.14 -14.96
C ASN A 149 11.40 19.04 -14.39
N LYS A 150 10.99 18.43 -13.28
CA LYS A 150 11.68 17.28 -12.67
C LYS A 150 11.34 15.94 -13.32
N LYS A 151 10.52 15.95 -14.38
CA LYS A 151 10.11 14.77 -15.15
C LYS A 151 9.57 13.63 -14.27
N VAL A 152 8.67 13.96 -13.35
CA VAL A 152 8.00 12.98 -12.50
C VAL A 152 6.52 12.85 -12.87
N ASN A 153 5.98 11.66 -12.66
CA ASN A 153 4.57 11.34 -12.73
C ASN A 153 3.98 11.21 -11.31
N LYS A 154 2.65 11.25 -11.21
CA LYS A 154 1.90 10.75 -10.04
C LYS A 154 1.93 9.21 -10.08
N GLY A 155 3.01 8.62 -9.57
CA GLY A 155 3.24 7.18 -9.54
C GLY A 155 2.36 6.53 -8.49
N HIS A 156 1.60 5.49 -8.87
CA HIS A 156 0.64 4.85 -7.96
C HIS A 156 1.35 3.86 -7.03
N MET A 157 0.88 3.75 -5.78
CA MET A 157 1.24 2.64 -4.89
C MET A 157 0.35 1.44 -5.17
N PHE A 158 -0.97 1.62 -5.10
CA PHE A 158 -1.94 0.69 -5.67
C PHE A 158 -2.27 1.11 -7.10
N SER A 159 -1.68 0.42 -8.08
CA SER A 159 -1.84 0.73 -9.51
C SER A 159 -3.21 0.32 -10.04
N LYS A 160 -3.79 1.14 -10.93
CA LYS A 160 -4.97 0.81 -11.74
C LYS A 160 -4.86 -0.57 -12.41
N ALA A 161 -3.66 -0.98 -12.80
CA ALA A 161 -3.42 -2.26 -13.45
C ALA A 161 -3.65 -3.49 -12.56
N PHE A 162 -3.68 -3.30 -11.23
CA PHE A 162 -3.95 -4.32 -10.22
C PHE A 162 -5.39 -4.27 -9.69
N ALA A 163 -6.19 -3.28 -10.12
CA ALA A 163 -7.57 -3.12 -9.68
C ALA A 163 -8.55 -3.86 -10.60
N HIS A 164 -9.40 -4.69 -9.99
CA HIS A 164 -10.26 -5.63 -10.71
C HIS A 164 -11.51 -4.98 -11.32
N GLN A 165 -12.33 -4.23 -10.57
CA GLN A 165 -13.53 -3.60 -11.14
C GLN A 165 -13.26 -2.14 -11.51
N PRO A 166 -14.01 -1.53 -12.46
CA PRO A 166 -13.86 -0.11 -12.80
C PRO A 166 -13.91 0.82 -11.58
N VAL A 167 -14.79 0.54 -10.62
CA VAL A 167 -14.88 1.33 -9.38
C VAL A 167 -13.61 1.20 -8.50
N ASN A 168 -12.95 0.04 -8.48
CA ASN A 168 -11.66 -0.11 -7.82
C ASN A 168 -10.59 0.67 -8.57
N GLN A 169 -10.60 0.62 -9.91
CA GLN A 169 -9.66 1.36 -10.76
C GLN A 169 -9.76 2.87 -10.51
N ASP A 170 -10.97 3.42 -10.47
CA ASP A 170 -11.20 4.84 -10.23
C ASP A 170 -10.74 5.27 -8.83
N SER A 171 -10.95 4.42 -7.82
CA SER A 171 -10.51 4.70 -6.44
C SER A 171 -9.00 4.83 -6.28
N THR A 172 -8.21 4.29 -7.22
CA THR A 172 -6.74 4.38 -7.14
C THR A 172 -6.20 5.79 -7.41
N PHE A 173 -7.02 6.68 -7.97
CA PHE A 173 -6.66 8.06 -8.35
C PHE A 173 -6.83 9.05 -7.19
N THR A 174 -6.12 8.80 -6.10
CA THR A 174 -6.01 9.70 -4.96
C THR A 174 -4.55 9.99 -4.67
N LEU A 175 -4.23 11.25 -4.33
CA LEU A 175 -2.84 11.67 -4.14
C LEU A 175 -2.20 11.01 -2.91
N THR A 176 -3.01 10.59 -1.93
CA THR A 176 -2.54 9.79 -0.78
C THR A 176 -2.12 8.37 -1.16
N ASN A 177 -2.44 7.91 -2.37
CA ASN A 177 -1.99 6.66 -2.97
C ASN A 177 -0.88 6.88 -4.02
N SER A 178 -0.20 8.03 -4.02
CA SER A 178 0.79 8.35 -5.04
C SER A 178 2.04 9.04 -4.52
N VAL A 179 3.13 8.89 -5.26
CA VAL A 179 4.40 9.59 -5.05
C VAL A 179 4.84 10.30 -6.33
N PRO A 180 5.70 11.33 -6.24
CA PRO A 180 6.51 11.79 -7.36
C PRO A 180 7.46 10.69 -7.85
N GLN A 181 7.07 10.00 -8.91
CA GLN A 181 7.86 8.90 -9.47
C GLN A 181 8.51 9.34 -10.78
N VAL A 182 9.82 9.19 -10.91
CA VAL A 182 10.56 9.58 -12.12
C VAL A 182 9.95 8.90 -13.34
N LYS A 183 9.64 9.70 -14.36
CA LYS A 183 8.81 9.29 -15.50
C LYS A 183 9.38 8.05 -16.22
N THR A 184 10.68 8.03 -16.47
CA THR A 184 11.34 6.90 -17.16
C THR A 184 11.37 5.63 -16.30
N PHE A 185 11.43 5.75 -14.98
CA PHE A 185 11.28 4.63 -14.05
C PHE A 185 9.83 4.12 -13.98
N ASN A 186 8.87 5.02 -13.75
CA ASN A 186 7.43 4.72 -13.69
C ASN A 186 6.94 4.03 -14.98
N GLU A 187 7.28 4.58 -16.16
CA GLU A 187 6.86 4.06 -17.46
C GLU A 187 7.80 2.97 -18.02
N GLY A 188 8.92 2.74 -17.35
CA GLY A 188 9.98 1.82 -17.73
C GLY A 188 9.97 0.56 -16.87
N SER A 189 10.99 0.42 -16.02
CA SER A 189 11.18 -0.80 -15.24
C SER A 189 10.04 -1.09 -14.26
N TRP A 190 9.45 -0.05 -13.65
CA TRP A 190 8.34 -0.21 -12.71
C TRP A 190 7.09 -0.76 -13.39
N ALA A 191 6.62 -0.14 -14.49
CA ALA A 191 5.49 -0.65 -15.26
C ALA A 191 5.73 -2.07 -15.81
N LYS A 192 6.95 -2.39 -16.24
CA LYS A 192 7.29 -3.75 -16.70
C LYS A 192 7.23 -4.78 -15.55
N MET A 193 7.73 -4.41 -14.37
CA MET A 193 7.63 -5.23 -13.17
C MET A 193 6.15 -5.45 -12.80
N GLU A 194 5.34 -4.40 -12.77
CA GLU A 194 3.90 -4.48 -12.49
C GLU A 194 3.19 -5.49 -13.42
N LEU A 195 3.48 -5.42 -14.72
CA LEU A 195 2.93 -6.35 -15.71
C LEU A 195 3.37 -7.81 -15.48
N LYS A 196 4.61 -8.03 -15.05
CA LYS A 196 5.15 -9.38 -14.77
C LYS A 196 4.51 -9.95 -13.51
N VAL A 197 4.52 -9.20 -12.41
CA VAL A 197 3.89 -9.59 -11.14
C VAL A 197 2.42 -9.91 -11.37
N ARG A 198 1.68 -9.04 -12.08
CA ARG A 198 0.27 -9.29 -12.41
C ARG A 198 0.04 -10.63 -13.10
N LYS A 199 0.89 -11.02 -14.06
CA LYS A 199 0.80 -12.34 -14.71
C LYS A 199 1.05 -13.49 -13.73
N ILE A 200 1.99 -13.32 -12.81
CA ILE A 200 2.26 -14.30 -11.75
C ILE A 200 1.05 -14.44 -10.85
N LEU A 201 0.48 -13.34 -10.35
CA LEU A 201 -0.67 -13.37 -9.45
C LEU A 201 -1.88 -14.04 -10.10
N LEU A 202 -2.18 -13.72 -11.36
CA LEU A 202 -3.29 -14.35 -12.10
C LEU A 202 -3.13 -15.86 -12.26
N LYS A 203 -1.89 -16.34 -12.40
CA LYS A 203 -1.61 -17.76 -12.67
C LYS A 203 -1.40 -18.59 -11.41
N GLN A 204 -0.76 -18.01 -10.40
CA GLN A 204 -0.19 -18.76 -9.27
C GLN A 204 -0.86 -18.46 -7.93
N CYS A 205 -1.55 -17.32 -7.78
CA CYS A 205 -2.18 -16.94 -6.52
C CYS A 205 -3.65 -17.35 -6.48
N LEU A 206 -3.87 -18.65 -6.38
CA LEU A 206 -5.19 -19.28 -6.35
C LEU A 206 -5.43 -19.91 -4.97
N ASP A 207 -6.48 -19.46 -4.30
CA ASP A 207 -7.02 -20.05 -3.08
C ASP A 207 -8.39 -20.65 -3.41
N ASN A 208 -8.50 -21.97 -3.39
CA ASN A 208 -9.71 -22.70 -3.83
C ASN A 208 -10.21 -22.27 -5.23
N ASN A 209 -9.30 -22.14 -6.19
CA ASN A 209 -9.55 -21.65 -7.57
C ASN A 209 -10.05 -20.19 -7.67
N VAL A 210 -9.97 -19.42 -6.58
CA VAL A 210 -10.25 -17.98 -6.57
C VAL A 210 -8.94 -17.21 -6.51
N ILE A 211 -8.77 -16.24 -7.41
CA ILE A 211 -7.58 -15.37 -7.43
C ILE A 211 -7.59 -14.51 -6.16
N LYS A 212 -6.53 -14.63 -5.36
CA LYS A 212 -6.36 -13.83 -4.15
C LYS A 212 -4.89 -13.69 -3.79
N ALA A 213 -4.41 -12.45 -3.80
CA ALA A 213 -3.09 -12.11 -3.27
C ALA A 213 -3.16 -10.83 -2.43
N TYR A 214 -2.30 -10.75 -1.41
CA TYR A 214 -2.12 -9.55 -0.61
C TYR A 214 -0.86 -8.85 -1.09
N VAL A 215 -0.97 -7.57 -1.42
CA VAL A 215 0.12 -6.79 -1.98
C VAL A 215 0.34 -5.55 -1.14
N VAL A 216 1.61 -5.25 -0.86
CA VAL A 216 2.03 -4.02 -0.17
C VAL A 216 3.06 -3.33 -1.04
N THR A 217 2.78 -2.09 -1.42
CA THR A 217 3.70 -1.24 -2.19
C THR A 217 4.05 -0.04 -1.33
N GLY A 218 5.35 0.25 -1.19
CA GLY A 218 5.86 1.32 -0.34
C GLY A 218 6.97 2.13 -0.99
N ALA A 219 7.28 3.25 -0.33
CA ALA A 219 8.30 4.19 -0.76
C ALA A 219 9.22 4.52 0.41
N VAL A 220 10.49 4.78 0.12
CA VAL A 220 11.45 5.31 1.08
C VAL A 220 11.70 6.77 0.71
N PRO A 221 11.37 7.73 1.58
CA PRO A 221 11.54 9.15 1.29
C PRO A 221 13.02 9.48 1.09
N SER A 222 13.29 10.42 0.20
CA SER A 222 14.62 11.03 0.11
C SER A 222 14.87 11.96 1.30
N LYS A 223 16.14 12.32 1.54
CA LYS A 223 16.48 13.26 2.62
C LYS A 223 15.99 14.68 2.36
N SER A 224 15.96 15.13 1.10
CA SER A 224 15.70 16.54 0.78
C SER A 224 15.17 16.81 -0.63
N ASN A 225 14.94 15.80 -1.47
CA ASN A 225 14.42 16.04 -2.81
C ASN A 225 12.90 16.17 -2.76
N THR A 226 12.36 17.30 -3.21
CA THR A 226 10.93 17.62 -3.08
C THR A 226 10.38 18.31 -4.32
N LEU A 227 9.11 18.09 -4.65
CA LEU A 227 8.34 18.96 -5.52
C LEU A 227 7.85 20.19 -4.77
N ASN A 228 8.07 21.38 -5.34
CA ASN A 228 7.63 22.67 -4.82
C ASN A 228 8.00 22.90 -3.34
N ASN A 229 9.13 22.35 -2.88
CA ASN A 229 9.54 22.35 -1.47
C ASN A 229 8.48 21.78 -0.51
N ARG A 230 7.60 20.91 -1.02
CA ARG A 230 6.44 20.39 -0.30
C ARG A 230 6.35 18.87 -0.31
N VAL A 231 6.37 18.24 -1.47
CA VAL A 231 6.10 16.79 -1.59
C VAL A 231 7.40 16.05 -1.82
N ASN A 232 7.75 15.12 -0.94
CA ASN A 232 8.99 14.36 -1.07
C ASN A 232 9.00 13.53 -2.36
N ILE A 233 10.10 13.59 -3.10
CA ILE A 233 10.41 12.65 -4.18
C ILE A 233 11.20 11.52 -3.53
N PRO A 234 10.63 10.30 -3.41
CA PRO A 234 11.30 9.20 -2.70
C PRO A 234 12.55 8.74 -3.45
N ASP A 235 13.53 8.20 -2.73
CA ASP A 235 14.75 7.60 -3.31
C ASP A 235 14.49 6.18 -3.82
N ILE A 236 13.63 5.41 -3.13
CA ILE A 236 13.34 4.00 -3.45
C ILE A 236 11.84 3.76 -3.48
N MET A 237 11.43 2.95 -4.45
CA MET A 237 10.12 2.31 -4.52
C MET A 237 10.28 0.81 -4.30
N TRP A 238 9.37 0.19 -3.55
CA TRP A 238 9.35 -1.25 -3.33
C TRP A 238 7.93 -1.80 -3.36
N THR A 239 7.78 -3.06 -3.75
CA THR A 239 6.51 -3.80 -3.69
C THR A 239 6.77 -5.23 -3.29
N ALA A 240 5.84 -5.83 -2.58
CA ALA A 240 5.88 -7.24 -2.22
C ALA A 240 4.47 -7.82 -2.22
N TYR A 241 4.37 -9.11 -2.54
CA TYR A 241 3.11 -9.83 -2.45
C TYR A 241 3.27 -11.13 -1.69
N CYS A 242 2.16 -11.60 -1.13
CA CYS A 242 2.04 -12.93 -0.55
C CYS A 242 0.67 -13.53 -0.87
N CYS A 243 0.65 -14.80 -1.27
CA CYS A 243 -0.57 -15.50 -1.63
C CYS A 243 -0.42 -17.02 -1.46
N TYR A 244 -1.55 -17.71 -1.48
CA TYR A 244 -1.56 -19.17 -1.53
C TYR A 244 -1.52 -19.64 -2.99
N ASN A 245 -0.76 -20.70 -3.24
CA ASN A 245 -0.69 -21.39 -4.53
C ASN A 245 -1.34 -22.76 -4.37
N SER A 246 -2.56 -22.93 -4.88
CA SER A 246 -3.30 -24.20 -4.77
C SER A 246 -2.70 -25.35 -5.56
N GLU A 247 -1.96 -25.09 -6.64
CA GLU A 247 -1.29 -26.14 -7.43
C GLU A 247 -0.16 -26.78 -6.62
N LYS A 248 0.64 -25.95 -5.94
CA LYS A 248 1.77 -26.39 -5.12
C LYS A 248 1.39 -26.69 -3.67
N LYS A 249 0.19 -26.29 -3.24
CA LYS A 249 -0.33 -26.37 -1.87
C LYS A 249 0.57 -25.66 -0.84
N GLU A 250 1.11 -24.51 -1.21
CA GLU A 250 2.02 -23.74 -0.36
C GLU A 250 1.77 -22.23 -0.47
N TRP A 251 2.23 -21.49 0.52
CA TRP A 251 2.30 -20.03 0.45
C TRP A 251 3.52 -19.62 -0.38
N MET A 252 3.37 -18.58 -1.20
CA MET A 252 4.47 -17.95 -1.92
C MET A 252 4.53 -16.47 -1.61
N ALA A 253 5.73 -15.90 -1.65
CA ALA A 253 5.96 -14.47 -1.52
C ALA A 253 7.17 -14.05 -2.32
N GLU A 254 7.12 -12.82 -2.84
CA GLU A 254 8.18 -12.23 -3.67
C GLU A 254 8.12 -10.71 -3.52
N ALA A 255 9.27 -10.07 -3.66
CA ALA A 255 9.46 -8.65 -3.57
C ALA A 255 10.25 -8.10 -4.75
N HIS A 256 10.06 -6.82 -5.03
CA HIS A 256 10.81 -6.03 -6.00
C HIS A 256 11.06 -4.65 -5.43
N TRP A 257 12.21 -4.04 -5.76
CA TRP A 257 12.44 -2.62 -5.49
C TRP A 257 13.35 -2.01 -6.56
N GLY A 258 13.38 -0.68 -6.59
CA GLY A 258 14.24 0.07 -7.49
C GLY A 258 14.44 1.49 -7.01
N GLU A 259 15.55 2.08 -7.39
CA GLU A 259 15.82 3.50 -7.18
C GLU A 259 14.93 4.35 -8.10
N ASN A 260 14.28 5.36 -7.54
CA ASN A 260 13.40 6.28 -8.25
C ASN A 260 14.22 7.35 -9.00
N LYS A 261 14.97 6.92 -10.01
CA LYS A 261 15.90 7.76 -10.80
C LYS A 261 15.65 7.63 -12.29
N GLU A 262 16.27 8.51 -13.08
CA GLU A 262 16.17 8.43 -14.53
C GLU A 262 16.80 7.14 -15.05
N GLU A 263 16.05 6.39 -15.87
CA GLU A 263 16.52 5.17 -16.53
C GLU A 263 16.73 5.40 -18.02
N THR A 264 17.87 4.94 -18.54
CA THR A 264 18.15 4.86 -19.98
C THR A 264 17.74 3.52 -20.57
N ASN A 265 17.83 2.44 -19.77
CA ASN A 265 17.51 1.09 -20.19
C ASN A 265 16.31 0.55 -19.40
N LYS A 266 15.23 0.21 -20.10
CA LYS A 266 13.98 -0.30 -19.51
C LYS A 266 14.11 -1.77 -19.10
N LYS A 267 15.01 -2.10 -18.18
CA LYS A 267 15.13 -3.46 -17.63
C LYS A 267 13.91 -3.83 -16.78
N VAL A 268 13.67 -5.11 -16.56
CA VAL A 268 12.65 -5.56 -15.59
C VAL A 268 13.32 -5.59 -14.22
N LEU A 269 12.64 -5.14 -13.16
CA LEU A 269 13.17 -5.26 -11.81
C LEU A 269 13.23 -6.73 -11.40
N ASP A 270 14.33 -7.11 -10.76
CA ASP A 270 14.59 -8.49 -10.37
C ASP A 270 13.66 -8.92 -9.23
N PRO A 271 13.24 -10.19 -9.19
CA PRO A 271 12.51 -10.75 -8.07
C PRO A 271 13.44 -11.08 -6.91
N HIS A 272 12.97 -10.85 -5.69
CA HIS A 272 13.71 -11.11 -4.46
C HIS A 272 12.83 -11.82 -3.42
N PRO A 273 13.42 -12.67 -2.56
CA PRO A 273 12.75 -13.15 -1.35
C PRO A 273 12.44 -12.00 -0.38
N LEU A 274 11.51 -12.22 0.56
CA LEU A 274 11.19 -11.22 1.57
C LEU A 274 12.36 -10.90 2.51
N SER A 275 13.27 -11.85 2.76
CA SER A 275 14.50 -11.60 3.53
C SER A 275 15.35 -10.48 2.93
N ASP A 276 15.59 -10.51 1.61
CA ASP A 276 16.36 -9.47 0.93
C ASP A 276 15.64 -8.11 0.98
N LEU A 277 14.30 -8.10 0.88
CA LEU A 277 13.52 -6.87 1.08
C LEU A 277 13.67 -6.35 2.52
N TYR A 278 13.60 -7.21 3.53
CA TYR A 278 13.69 -6.81 4.93
C TYR A 278 15.08 -6.26 5.26
N ASP A 279 16.14 -6.88 4.73
CA ASP A 279 17.51 -6.37 4.82
C ASP A 279 17.67 -5.00 4.14
N MET A 280 17.01 -4.77 3.01
CA MET A 280 16.98 -3.47 2.35
C MET A 280 16.25 -2.43 3.20
N LEU A 281 15.04 -2.72 3.66
CA LEU A 281 14.21 -1.79 4.43
C LEU A 281 14.82 -1.48 5.82
N LYS A 282 15.54 -2.42 6.44
CA LYS A 282 16.20 -2.22 7.74
C LYS A 282 17.25 -1.11 7.73
N GLN A 283 17.80 -0.77 6.56
CA GLN A 283 18.71 0.36 6.38
C GLN A 283 18.01 1.71 6.53
N TYR A 284 16.69 1.75 6.31
CA TYR A 284 15.85 2.96 6.35
C TYR A 284 14.93 3.02 7.57
N TYR A 285 14.65 1.87 8.19
CA TYR A 285 13.85 1.76 9.42
C TYR A 285 14.67 1.10 10.53
N PRO A 286 15.70 1.79 11.08
CA PRO A 286 16.54 1.22 12.14
C PRO A 286 15.76 1.05 13.44
N GLY A 287 16.24 0.17 14.32
CA GLY A 287 15.69 -0.01 15.68
C GLY A 287 14.73 -1.18 15.86
N GLY A 288 14.69 -2.13 14.93
CA GLY A 288 13.94 -3.38 15.09
C GLY A 288 13.99 -4.25 13.83
N ASP A 289 13.16 -5.29 13.82
CA ASP A 289 13.00 -6.15 12.65
C ASP A 289 11.84 -5.68 11.78
N VAL A 290 12.13 -5.53 10.48
CA VAL A 290 11.12 -5.22 9.46
C VAL A 290 10.36 -6.50 9.14
N GLN A 291 9.03 -6.41 9.05
CA GLN A 291 8.19 -7.52 8.62
C GLN A 291 6.99 -7.00 7.84
N VAL A 292 6.94 -7.24 6.54
CA VAL A 292 5.83 -6.77 5.68
C VAL A 292 4.60 -7.69 5.77
N PHE A 293 4.80 -9.00 5.99
CA PHE A 293 3.75 -10.01 5.99
C PHE A 293 3.86 -10.95 7.21
N PRO A 294 2.76 -11.60 7.64
CA PRO A 294 2.81 -12.58 8.73
C PRO A 294 3.68 -13.80 8.38
N LYS A 295 4.14 -14.52 9.42
CA LYS A 295 5.08 -15.66 9.32
C LYS A 295 4.67 -16.80 8.38
N LYS A 296 3.39 -16.88 8.00
CA LYS A 296 2.92 -17.87 7.01
C LYS A 296 3.45 -17.61 5.61
N CYS A 297 3.87 -16.38 5.29
CA CYS A 297 4.50 -16.05 4.03
C CYS A 297 5.97 -16.50 4.07
N PRO A 298 6.46 -17.25 3.07
CA PRO A 298 7.84 -17.71 3.07
C PRO A 298 8.77 -16.51 2.98
N ILE A 299 9.71 -16.43 3.93
CA ILE A 299 10.68 -15.35 3.97
C ILE A 299 11.77 -15.55 2.89
N GLY A 300 12.12 -16.80 2.60
CA GLY A 300 13.23 -17.18 1.71
C GLY A 300 14.60 -16.92 2.32
N SER A 301 15.63 -17.62 1.87
CA SER A 301 17.02 -17.35 2.27
C SER A 301 17.55 -16.08 1.60
N SER A 302 18.34 -15.28 2.32
CA SER A 302 18.90 -14.06 1.74
C SER A 302 19.96 -14.38 0.69
N GLN A 303 20.26 -13.42 -0.20
CA GLN A 303 21.36 -13.57 -1.16
C GLN A 303 22.69 -13.87 -0.44
N LYS A 304 22.98 -13.19 0.67
CA LYS A 304 24.18 -13.42 1.48
C LYS A 304 24.25 -14.84 2.04
N GLU A 305 23.12 -15.37 2.51
CA GLU A 305 23.04 -16.76 3.00
C GLU A 305 23.24 -17.78 1.88
N ARG A 306 22.68 -17.51 0.69
CA ARG A 306 22.88 -18.35 -0.50
C ARG A 306 24.33 -18.33 -0.97
N GLU A 307 24.97 -17.17 -1.01
CA GLU A 307 26.38 -17.01 -1.35
C GLU A 307 27.28 -17.75 -0.34
N LYS A 308 27.06 -17.55 0.96
CA LYS A 308 27.78 -18.25 2.02
C LYS A 308 27.57 -19.77 1.99
N SER A 309 26.38 -20.23 1.61
CA SER A 309 26.08 -21.67 1.46
C SER A 309 26.82 -22.26 0.26
N ARG A 310 26.86 -21.53 -0.87
CA ARG A 310 27.64 -21.91 -2.06
C ARG A 310 29.14 -21.95 -1.78
N GLU A 311 29.68 -20.95 -1.07
CA GLU A 311 31.10 -20.93 -0.67
C GLU A 311 31.46 -22.12 0.23
N ARG A 312 30.58 -22.49 1.16
CA ARG A 312 30.76 -23.69 2.00
C ARG A 312 30.73 -24.99 1.18
N GLU A 313 29.84 -25.08 0.20
CA GLU A 313 29.71 -26.24 -0.68
C GLU A 313 30.93 -26.40 -1.60
N VAL A 314 31.43 -25.29 -2.18
CA VAL A 314 32.68 -25.28 -2.96
C VAL A 314 33.88 -25.59 -2.05
N GLY A 315 33.95 -25.04 -0.84
CA GLY A 315 35.01 -25.33 0.12
C GLY A 315 35.07 -26.80 0.56
N MET A 316 33.91 -27.46 0.69
CA MET A 316 33.83 -28.90 0.97
C MET A 316 34.25 -29.77 -0.21
N LEU A 317 34.07 -29.31 -1.45
CA LEU A 317 34.52 -30.01 -2.66
C LEU A 317 36.04 -29.89 -2.88
N VAL A 318 36.63 -28.74 -2.53
CA VAL A 318 38.08 -28.50 -2.65
C VAL A 318 38.87 -29.18 -1.53
N GLY A 319 38.31 -29.34 -0.33
CA GLY A 319 38.95 -30.01 0.81
C GLY A 319 38.94 -31.55 0.79
N LYS A 320 38.48 -32.18 -0.29
CA LYS A 320 38.48 -33.64 -0.50
C LYS A 320 39.46 -34.10 -1.59
N GLY A 321 40.31 -33.19 -2.09
CA GLY A 321 41.38 -33.49 -3.06
C GLY A 321 42.70 -33.80 -2.39
#